data_AF-A0A7V6GBT6-F1
#
_entry.id   AF-A0A7V6GBT6-F1
#
_cell.length_a   1.000
_cell.length_b   1.000
_cell.length_c   1.000
_cell.angle_alpha   90.00
_cell.angle_beta   90.00
_cell.angle_gamma   90.00
#
_symmetry.space_group_name_H-M   'P 1'
#
loop_
_entity.id
_entity.type
_entity.pdbx_description
1 polymer ?
#
loop_
_entity_poly.entity_id
_entity_poly.type
_entity_poly.pdbx_seq_one_letter_code
_entity_poly.pdbx_strand_id
1 'polypeptide(L)'
;MLWVINKDVWNTIPADLQELMVRVGKEVSYEFAQQLTIVFNDARTELEASGMTFYDLPDEELEKMNKACAIAQTDWVSKMDKQGLPGTETFKAFEEALNKLQITVMGQGKSTLSLFVE
;
A
#
# COMPACT_ATOMS: atom_id res chain seq x y z
N MET A 1 4.57 2.61 5.31
CA MET A 1 5.26 2.16 6.54
C MET A 1 4.91 3.10 7.67
N LEU A 2 4.76 2.61 8.91
CA LEU A 2 4.51 3.45 10.08
C LEU A 2 5.84 3.72 10.80
N TRP A 3 6.19 4.99 10.95
CA TRP A 3 7.31 5.44 11.76
C TRP A 3 6.75 6.08 13.03
N VAL A 4 7.15 5.56 14.18
CA VAL A 4 6.65 6.01 15.49
C VAL A 4 7.81 6.38 16.40
N ILE A 5 7.63 7.46 17.15
CA ILE A 5 8.56 7.96 18.16
C ILE A 5 7.81 8.11 19.50
N ASN A 6 8.53 7.88 20.60
CA ASN A 6 7.99 8.17 21.93
C ASN A 6 7.60 9.66 22.04
N LYS A 7 6.41 9.94 22.60
CA LYS A 7 5.86 11.30 22.68
C LYS A 7 6.66 12.22 23.58
N ASP A 8 7.19 11.72 24.69
CA ASP A 8 8.00 12.53 25.61
C ASP A 8 9.31 12.93 24.95
N VAL A 9 9.96 12.00 24.24
CA VAL A 9 11.14 12.28 23.42
C VAL A 9 10.82 13.30 22.33
N TRP A 10 9.72 13.13 21.60
CA TRP A 10 9.30 14.08 20.56
C TRP A 10 9.17 15.50 21.09
N ASN A 11 8.57 15.67 22.27
CA ASN A 11 8.38 16.98 22.90
C ASN A 11 9.69 17.67 23.31
N THR A 12 10.81 16.93 23.41
CA THR A 12 12.13 17.53 23.66
C THR A 12 12.80 18.09 22.41
N ILE A 13 12.29 17.76 21.22
CA ILE A 13 12.87 18.17 19.94
C ILE A 13 12.40 19.59 19.60
N PRO A 14 13.30 20.51 19.18
CA PRO A 14 12.95 21.83 18.67
C PRO A 14 11.92 21.79 17.53
N ALA A 15 11.05 22.80 17.46
CA ALA A 15 9.91 22.83 16.52
C ALA A 15 10.34 22.78 15.04
N ASP A 16 11.44 23.45 14.68
CA ASP A 16 12.01 23.42 13.33
C ASP A 16 12.47 22.00 12.93
N LEU A 17 13.06 21.27 13.88
CA LEU A 17 13.47 19.88 13.67
C LEU A 17 12.27 18.92 13.65
N GLN A 18 11.23 19.19 14.44
CA GLN A 18 9.98 18.44 14.37
C GLN A 18 9.33 18.57 12.98
N GLU A 19 9.24 19.80 12.45
CA GLU A 19 8.71 20.04 11.11
C GLU A 19 9.55 19.35 10.03
N LEU A 20 10.89 19.41 10.15
CA LEU A 20 11.80 18.70 9.26
C LEU A 20 11.56 17.19 9.29
N MET A 21 11.44 16.59 10.48
CA MET A 21 11.20 15.16 10.64
C MET A 21 9.85 14.73 10.03
N VAL A 22 8.80 15.55 10.17
CA VAL A 22 7.50 15.27 9.54
C VAL A 22 7.60 15.33 8.01
N ARG A 23 8.33 16.31 7.47
CA ARG A 23 8.52 16.44 6.01
C ARG A 23 9.32 15.26 5.46
N VAL A 24 10.50 15.00 6.02
CA VAL A 24 11.40 13.91 5.59
C VAL A 24 10.74 12.56 5.82
N GLY A 25 9.97 12.38 6.89
CA GLY A 25 9.24 11.14 7.15
C GLY A 25 8.26 10.78 6.03
N LYS A 26 7.66 11.78 5.35
CA LYS A 26 6.81 11.56 4.17
C LYS A 26 7.63 11.12 2.96
N GLU A 27 8.77 11.78 2.72
CA GLU A 27 9.69 11.46 1.63
C GLU A 27 10.24 10.04 1.77
N VAL A 28 10.78 9.71 2.94
CA VAL A 28 11.30 8.37 3.28
C VAL A 28 10.23 7.30 3.13
N SER A 29 8.98 7.58 3.50
CA SER A 29 7.89 6.61 3.33
C SER A 29 7.62 6.26 1.86
N TYR A 30 7.84 7.20 0.95
CA TYR A 30 7.72 6.96 -0.49
C TYR A 30 8.95 6.27 -1.07
N GLU A 31 10.16 6.73 -0.71
CA GLU A 31 11.41 6.10 -1.14
C GLU A 31 11.51 4.65 -0.66
N PHE A 32 11.09 4.37 0.56
CA PHE A 32 11.06 3.02 1.11
C PHE A 32 10.20 2.07 0.27
N ALA A 33 9.07 2.54 -0.26
CA ALA A 33 8.23 1.72 -1.14
C ALA A 33 8.94 1.35 -2.44
N GLN A 34 9.73 2.27 -3.01
CA GLN A 34 10.54 2.00 -4.21
C GLN A 34 11.66 0.99 -3.90
N GLN A 35 12.33 1.14 -2.75
CA GLN A 35 13.38 0.21 -2.33
C GLN A 35 12.84 -1.20 -2.11
N LEU A 36 11.64 -1.35 -1.56
CA LEU A 36 11.00 -2.67 -1.44
C LEU A 36 10.78 -3.35 -2.79
N THR A 37 10.42 -2.60 -3.84
CA THR A 37 10.29 -3.17 -5.19
C THR A 37 11.60 -3.76 -5.68
N ILE A 38 12.73 -3.07 -5.44
CA ILE A 38 14.07 -3.57 -5.79
C ILE A 38 14.36 -4.85 -5.02
N VAL A 39 14.18 -4.83 -3.69
CA VAL A 39 14.41 -5.99 -2.83
C VAL A 39 13.56 -7.20 -3.25
N PHE A 40 12.29 -6.99 -3.63
CA PHE A 40 11.44 -8.07 -4.10
C PHE A 40 11.86 -8.63 -5.46
N ASN A 41 12.36 -7.79 -6.36
CA ASN A 41 12.89 -8.25 -7.65
C ASN A 41 14.16 -9.07 -7.45
N ASP A 42 15.08 -8.61 -6.60
CA ASP A 42 16.31 -9.33 -6.27
C ASP A 42 15.99 -10.68 -5.63
N ALA A 43 15.04 -10.70 -4.67
CA ALA A 43 14.57 -11.94 -4.05
C ALA A 43 13.93 -12.89 -5.05
N ARG A 44 13.14 -12.39 -6.02
CA ARG A 44 12.59 -13.22 -7.10
C ARG A 44 13.71 -13.86 -7.91
N THR A 45 14.72 -13.09 -8.32
CA THR A 45 15.87 -13.61 -9.08
C THR A 45 16.63 -14.68 -8.30
N GLU A 46 16.85 -14.50 -7.00
CA GLU A 46 17.50 -15.50 -6.15
C GLU A 46 16.67 -16.79 -6.07
N LEU A 47 15.35 -16.67 -5.89
CA LEU A 47 14.44 -17.82 -5.81
C LEU A 47 14.37 -18.57 -7.15
N GLU A 48 14.33 -17.86 -8.28
CA GLU A 48 14.42 -18.47 -9.61
C GLU A 48 15.74 -19.23 -9.80
N ALA A 49 16.87 -18.65 -9.38
CA ALA A 49 18.17 -19.30 -9.42
C ALA A 49 18.24 -20.55 -8.52
N SER A 50 17.46 -20.58 -7.43
CA SER A 50 17.31 -21.75 -6.55
C SER A 50 16.38 -22.85 -7.13
N GLY A 51 15.80 -22.62 -8.32
CA GLY A 51 14.95 -23.57 -9.02
C GLY A 51 13.45 -23.39 -8.77
N MET A 52 13.01 -22.26 -8.18
CA MET A 52 11.58 -21.93 -8.08
C MET A 52 11.04 -21.37 -9.40
N THR A 53 9.81 -21.73 -9.73
CA THR A 53 9.08 -21.18 -10.87
C THR A 53 8.01 -20.23 -10.37
N PHE A 54 8.00 -19.00 -10.89
CA PHE A 54 6.92 -18.05 -10.65
C PHE A 54 5.86 -18.17 -11.73
N TYR A 55 4.60 -18.12 -11.31
CA TYR A 55 3.44 -18.14 -12.21
C TYR A 55 2.62 -16.88 -11.99
N ASP A 56 2.24 -16.25 -13.09
CA ASP A 56 1.27 -15.16 -13.06
C ASP A 56 -0.14 -15.74 -13.10
N LEU A 57 -1.01 -15.22 -12.23
CA LEU A 57 -2.40 -15.62 -12.22
C LEU A 57 -3.11 -15.06 -13.45
N PRO A 58 -3.84 -15.88 -14.23
CA PRO A 58 -4.64 -15.38 -15.33
C PRO A 58 -5.76 -14.51 -14.78
N ASP A 59 -6.25 -13.60 -15.62
CA ASP A 59 -7.19 -12.56 -15.17
C ASP A 59 -8.52 -13.12 -14.64
N GLU A 60 -8.95 -14.28 -15.15
CA GLU A 60 -10.15 -14.96 -14.66
C GLU A 60 -9.98 -15.41 -13.19
N GLU A 61 -8.81 -15.96 -12.84
CA GLU A 61 -8.51 -16.38 -11.47
C GLU A 61 -8.30 -15.19 -10.55
N LEU A 62 -7.69 -14.10 -11.07
CA LEU A 62 -7.61 -12.83 -10.35
C LEU A 62 -9.01 -12.27 -10.04
N GLU A 63 -9.96 -12.33 -10.99
CA GLU A 63 -11.33 -11.86 -10.75
C GLU A 63 -12.05 -12.70 -9.68
N LYS A 64 -11.87 -14.03 -9.70
CA LYS A 64 -12.41 -14.92 -8.66
C LYS A 64 -11.84 -14.58 -7.28
N MET A 65 -10.52 -14.38 -7.20
CA MET A 65 -9.84 -14.00 -5.96
C MET A 65 -10.33 -12.63 -5.45
N ASN A 66 -10.47 -11.64 -6.34
CA ASN A 66 -10.97 -10.31 -6.01
C ASN A 66 -12.39 -10.38 -5.40
N LYS A 67 -13.30 -11.16 -6.01
CA LYS A 67 -14.66 -11.35 -5.50
C LYS A 67 -14.66 -12.00 -4.12
N ALA A 68 -13.78 -12.99 -3.89
CA ALA A 68 -13.66 -13.63 -2.58
C ALA A 68 -13.13 -12.66 -1.51
N CYS A 69 -12.18 -11.79 -1.87
CA CYS A 69 -11.58 -10.82 -0.95
C CYS A 69 -12.48 -9.59 -0.67
N ALA A 70 -13.46 -9.29 -1.52
CA ALA A 70 -14.37 -8.14 -1.35
C ALA A 70 -15.15 -8.16 -0.01
N ILE A 71 -15.32 -9.33 0.58
CA ILE A 71 -15.95 -9.48 1.90
C ILE A 71 -15.13 -8.76 2.98
N ALA A 72 -13.80 -8.86 2.94
CA ALA A 72 -12.93 -8.23 3.93
C ALA A 72 -13.09 -6.70 3.94
N GLN A 73 -13.27 -6.09 2.76
CA GLN A 73 -13.55 -4.67 2.62
C GLN A 73 -14.90 -4.30 3.26
N THR A 74 -15.96 -5.04 2.95
CA THR A 74 -17.31 -4.76 3.46
C THR A 74 -17.37 -4.93 4.98
N ASP A 75 -16.71 -5.96 5.50
CA ASP A 75 -16.60 -6.21 6.93
C ASP A 75 -15.83 -5.10 7.65
N TRP A 76 -14.73 -4.63 7.07
CA TRP A 76 -13.95 -3.53 7.63
C TRP A 76 -14.78 -2.24 7.71
N VAL A 77 -15.42 -1.84 6.61
CA VAL A 77 -16.28 -0.64 6.57
C VAL A 77 -17.39 -0.73 7.61
N SER A 78 -18.14 -1.86 7.62
CA SER A 78 -19.22 -2.06 8.58
C SER A 78 -18.74 -2.01 10.03
N LYS A 79 -17.56 -2.58 10.32
CA LYS A 79 -16.99 -2.58 11.67
C LYS A 79 -16.59 -1.18 12.11
N MET A 80 -15.95 -0.40 11.24
CA MET A 80 -15.53 0.97 11.55
C MET A 80 -16.76 1.87 11.80
N ASP A 81 -17.78 1.77 10.95
CA ASP A 81 -19.01 2.56 11.10
C ASP A 81 -19.75 2.20 12.40
N LYS A 82 -19.83 0.91 12.75
CA LYS A 82 -20.39 0.45 14.03
C LYS A 82 -19.63 0.95 15.26
N GLN A 83 -18.34 1.24 15.10
CA GLN A 83 -17.50 1.83 16.15
C GLN A 83 -17.62 3.37 16.21
N GLY A 84 -18.47 3.97 15.37
CA GLY A 84 -18.62 5.43 15.27
C GLY A 84 -17.44 6.11 14.56
N LEU A 85 -16.60 5.34 13.87
CA LEU A 85 -15.53 5.85 13.02
C LEU A 85 -16.06 6.00 11.57
N PRO A 86 -15.50 6.94 10.78
CA PRO A 86 -15.96 7.21 9.41
C PRO A 86 -15.42 6.17 8.43
N GLY A 87 -15.82 4.90 8.58
CA GLY A 87 -15.34 3.78 7.77
C GLY A 87 -15.72 3.92 6.31
N THR A 88 -17.00 4.22 6.05
CA THR A 88 -17.53 4.43 4.70
C THR A 88 -16.83 5.59 3.99
N GLU A 89 -16.68 6.74 4.65
CA GLU A 89 -16.04 7.92 4.05
C GLU A 89 -14.55 7.71 3.82
N THR A 90 -13.85 7.05 4.76
CA THR A 90 -12.43 6.75 4.63
C THR A 90 -12.17 5.81 3.46
N PHE A 91 -13.01 4.78 3.30
CA PHE A 91 -12.87 3.84 2.20
C PHE A 91 -13.12 4.50 0.85
N LYS A 92 -14.15 5.36 0.77
CA LYS A 92 -14.43 6.14 -0.45
C LYS A 92 -13.25 7.05 -0.83
N ALA A 93 -12.66 7.75 0.14
CA ALA A 93 -11.50 8.60 -0.10
C ALA A 93 -10.27 7.79 -0.59
N PHE A 94 -10.11 6.57 -0.07
CA PHE A 94 -9.07 5.64 -0.53
C PHE A 94 -9.28 5.21 -1.98
N GLU A 95 -10.50 4.83 -2.37
CA GLU A 95 -10.84 4.48 -3.76
C GLU A 95 -10.60 5.65 -4.73
N GLU A 96 -11.02 6.86 -4.35
CA GLU A 96 -10.79 8.07 -5.14
C GLU A 96 -9.29 8.34 -5.36
N ALA A 97 -8.47 8.13 -4.31
CA ALA A 97 -7.02 8.31 -4.41
C ALA A 97 -6.36 7.28 -5.36
N LEU A 98 -6.82 6.03 -5.34
CA LEU A 98 -6.29 4.96 -6.19
C LEU A 98 -6.63 5.20 -7.66
N ASN A 99 -7.88 5.58 -7.94
CA ASN A 99 -8.34 5.97 -9.27
C ASN A 99 -7.52 7.14 -9.83
N LYS A 100 -7.21 8.15 -9.00
CA LYS A 100 -6.40 9.30 -9.41
C LYS A 100 -4.97 8.92 -9.79
N LEU A 101 -4.40 7.92 -9.12
CA LEU A 101 -3.05 7.44 -9.40
C LEU A 101 -3.01 6.41 -10.55
N GLN A 102 -4.15 6.12 -11.18
CA GLN A 102 -4.31 5.02 -12.15
C GLN A 102 -3.84 3.67 -11.59
N ILE A 103 -3.82 3.54 -10.26
CA ILE A 103 -3.49 2.30 -9.57
C ILE A 103 -4.79 1.52 -9.48
N THR A 104 -4.88 0.43 -10.24
CA THR A 104 -5.96 -0.53 -10.06
C THR A 104 -5.80 -1.20 -8.70
N VAL A 105 -6.77 -0.99 -7.81
CA VAL A 105 -6.90 -1.80 -6.60
C VAL A 105 -7.24 -3.22 -7.03
N MET A 106 -6.48 -4.20 -6.56
CA MET A 106 -6.82 -5.62 -6.70
C MET A 106 -8.24 -5.81 -6.15
N GLY A 107 -9.22 -5.89 -7.05
CA GLY A 107 -10.63 -5.68 -6.74
C GLY A 107 -11.49 -5.23 -7.92
N GLN A 108 -10.90 -4.54 -8.91
CA GLN A 108 -11.61 -4.14 -10.14
C GLN A 108 -10.73 -4.44 -11.38
N GLY A 109 -11.37 -4.87 -12.47
CA GLY A 109 -10.72 -5.48 -13.64
C GLY A 109 -9.63 -4.65 -14.33
N LYS A 110 -8.76 -5.38 -15.04
CA LYS A 110 -7.52 -4.98 -15.72
C LYS A 110 -7.41 -3.51 -16.17
N SER A 111 -6.32 -2.86 -15.78
CA SER A 111 -5.44 -2.21 -16.77
C SER A 111 -4.01 -2.19 -16.26
N THR A 112 -3.13 -2.81 -17.05
CA THR A 112 -1.66 -2.77 -16.96
C THR A 112 -1.13 -1.35 -16.83
N LEU A 113 -0.13 -1.16 -15.96
CA LEU A 113 0.88 -0.12 -16.11
C LEU A 113 2.24 -0.71 -15.74
N SER A 114 2.96 -1.12 -16.77
CA SER A 114 4.41 -1.26 -16.77
C SER A 114 5.02 0.11 -16.48
N LEU A 115 5.54 0.31 -15.27
CA LEU A 115 6.54 1.36 -15.03
C LEU A 115 7.89 0.87 -15.57
N PHE A 116 8.07 1.02 -16.88
CA PHE A 116 9.40 1.25 -17.44
C PHE A 116 9.73 2.71 -17.16
N VAL A 117 10.63 2.95 -16.22
CA VAL A 117 11.38 4.20 -16.13
C VAL A 117 12.62 4.00 -17.01
N GLU A 118 12.60 4.57 -18.22
CA GLU A 118 13.83 5.05 -18.88
C GLU A 118 14.13 6.47 -18.41
#